data_AF-U7NEC3-F1
#
_entry.id   AF-U7NEC3-F1
#
_cell.length_a   1.000
_cell.length_b   1.000
_cell.length_c   1.000
_cell.angle_alpha   90.00
_cell.angle_beta   90.00
_cell.angle_gamma   90.00
#
_symmetry.space_group_name_H-M   'P 1'
#
loop_
_entity.id
_entity.type
_entity.pdbx_description
1 polymer ?
#
loop_
_entity_poly.entity_id
_entity_poly.type
_entity_poly.pdbx_seq_one_letter_code
_entity_poly.pdbx_strand_id
1 'polypeptide(L)'
;MTTITRDSLAQAAQEGTGIAHLSPGQAWAAHRLAMPPERLEKPLAPHIAALLENVERMAARQFFASADRDNAESIIRAAHDEAHPMFLRAPMLKEMRQGMVECLPGLTPSGVNDAGEPVYRLADIAAALDVSEEELLARAEAMGMQDQLSTTPQVHPLH
;
A
#
# COMPACT_ATOMS: atom_id res chain seq x y z
N MET A 1 27.70 1.87 -6.60
CA MET A 1 26.66 1.94 -7.65
C MET A 1 25.75 0.74 -7.45
N THR A 2 24.44 0.94 -7.24
CA THR A 2 23.50 -0.19 -7.12
C THR A 2 23.27 -0.78 -8.51
N THR A 3 23.62 -2.05 -8.69
CA THR A 3 23.39 -2.78 -9.95
C THR A 3 21.91 -3.13 -10.04
N ILE A 4 21.29 -2.83 -11.18
CA ILE A 4 19.91 -3.23 -11.44
C ILE A 4 19.93 -4.73 -11.79
N THR A 5 19.26 -5.55 -10.99
CA THR A 5 18.98 -6.96 -11.25
C THR A 5 17.47 -7.18 -11.32
N ARG A 6 17.02 -8.32 -11.86
CA ARG A 6 15.59 -8.67 -11.89
C ARG A 6 14.97 -8.68 -10.49
N ASP A 7 15.69 -9.25 -9.52
CA ASP A 7 15.21 -9.34 -8.13
C ASP A 7 15.11 -7.96 -7.49
N SER A 8 16.13 -7.11 -7.68
CA SER A 8 16.10 -5.74 -7.16
C SER A 8 15.01 -4.88 -7.80
N LEU A 9 14.66 -5.13 -9.07
CA LEU A 9 13.54 -4.46 -9.74
C LEU A 9 12.19 -4.94 -9.20
N ALA A 10 12.04 -6.25 -8.99
CA ALA A 10 10.83 -6.83 -8.42
C ALA A 10 10.61 -6.28 -7.01
N GLN A 11 11.66 -6.23 -6.19
CA GLN A 11 11.61 -5.65 -4.85
C GLN A 11 11.23 -4.17 -4.90
N ALA A 12 11.89 -3.36 -5.72
CA ALA A 12 11.58 -1.93 -5.84
C ALA A 12 10.12 -1.69 -6.32
N ALA A 13 9.64 -2.51 -7.26
CA ALA A 13 8.26 -2.45 -7.74
C ALA A 13 7.25 -2.84 -6.66
N GLN A 14 7.56 -3.85 -5.85
CA GLN A 14 6.72 -4.32 -4.74
C GLN A 14 6.69 -3.31 -3.60
N GLU A 15 7.81 -2.68 -3.27
CA GLU A 15 7.89 -1.68 -2.20
C GLU A 15 7.39 -0.30 -2.65
N GLY A 16 7.24 -0.07 -3.95
CA GLY A 16 6.92 1.25 -4.50
C GLY A 16 8.09 2.23 -4.36
N THR A 17 9.32 1.73 -4.40
CA THR A 17 10.55 2.50 -4.24
C THR A 17 11.31 2.64 -5.57
N GLY A 18 12.19 3.65 -5.65
CA GLY A 18 13.06 3.83 -6.81
C GLY A 18 14.31 2.95 -6.69
N ILE A 19 14.98 2.69 -7.82
CA ILE A 19 16.22 1.91 -7.84
C ILE A 19 17.25 2.53 -8.78
N ALA A 20 18.48 2.72 -8.26
CA ALA A 20 19.58 3.37 -8.96
C ALA A 20 19.20 4.75 -9.51
N HIS A 21 18.82 4.83 -10.78
CA HIS A 21 18.39 6.08 -11.45
C HIS A 21 16.94 6.04 -11.95
N LEU A 22 16.23 4.92 -11.73
CA LEU A 22 14.82 4.78 -12.08
C LEU A 22 13.95 5.33 -10.93
N SER A 23 12.95 6.14 -11.29
CA SER A 23 11.89 6.51 -10.36
C SER A 23 11.09 5.27 -9.90
N PRO A 24 10.30 5.35 -8.82
CA PRO A 24 9.41 4.26 -8.42
C PRO A 24 8.46 3.78 -9.54
N GLY A 25 7.87 4.72 -10.28
CA GLY A 25 6.99 4.40 -11.41
C GLY A 25 7.74 3.73 -12.56
N GLN A 26 8.97 4.17 -12.85
CA GLN A 26 9.83 3.54 -13.84
C GLN A 26 10.31 2.15 -13.43
N ALA A 27 10.66 1.95 -12.16
CA ALA A 27 11.05 0.65 -11.62
C ALA A 27 9.88 -0.35 -11.72
N TRP A 28 8.69 0.08 -11.33
CA TRP A 28 7.46 -0.70 -11.50
C TRP A 28 7.16 -1.00 -12.97
N ALA A 29 7.22 -0.01 -13.86
CA ALA A 29 6.97 -0.18 -15.29
C ALA A 29 7.98 -1.16 -15.91
N ALA A 30 9.25 -1.05 -15.54
CA ALA A 30 10.30 -1.94 -16.01
C ALA A 30 10.07 -3.39 -15.54
N HIS A 31 9.69 -3.58 -14.27
CA HIS A 31 9.32 -4.89 -13.75
C HIS A 31 8.09 -5.47 -14.46
N ARG A 32 7.01 -4.68 -14.61
CA ARG A 32 5.78 -5.08 -15.30
C ARG A 32 6.01 -5.50 -16.75
N LEU A 33 6.94 -4.86 -17.44
CA LEU A 33 7.32 -5.17 -18.81
C LEU A 33 8.37 -6.29 -18.92
N ALA A 34 8.81 -6.87 -17.79
CA ALA A 34 9.91 -7.84 -17.73
C ALA A 34 11.18 -7.35 -18.46
N MET A 35 11.51 -6.06 -18.29
CA MET A 35 12.62 -5.44 -19.00
C MET A 35 13.97 -6.07 -18.60
N PRO A 36 14.82 -6.44 -19.57
CA PRO A 36 16.17 -6.90 -19.29
C PRO A 36 16.99 -5.79 -18.61
N PRO A 37 17.72 -6.08 -17.51
CA PRO A 37 18.50 -5.06 -16.80
C PRO A 37 19.52 -4.32 -17.67
N GLU A 38 20.05 -4.97 -18.70
CA GLU A 38 21.02 -4.40 -19.64
C GLU A 38 20.42 -3.23 -20.44
N ARG A 39 19.10 -3.22 -20.63
CA ARG A 39 18.38 -2.11 -21.29
C ARG A 39 18.05 -0.95 -20.35
N LEU A 40 18.28 -1.14 -19.06
CA LEU A 40 18.02 -0.18 -18.00
C LEU A 40 19.31 0.47 -17.50
N GLU A 41 20.45 0.22 -18.15
CA GLU A 41 21.72 0.85 -17.79
C GLU A 41 21.69 2.36 -18.07
N LYS A 42 22.48 3.10 -17.30
CA LYS A 42 22.62 4.55 -17.48
C LYS A 42 23.69 4.84 -18.54
N PRO A 43 23.44 5.73 -19.53
CA PRO A 43 22.23 6.51 -19.72
C PRO A 43 21.08 5.69 -20.33
N LEU A 44 19.88 5.86 -19.79
CA LEU A 44 18.69 5.19 -20.31
C LEU A 44 18.40 5.68 -21.73
N ALA A 45 18.26 4.75 -22.68
CA ALA A 45 17.97 5.11 -24.06
C ALA A 45 16.63 5.90 -24.14
N PRO A 46 16.52 6.97 -24.93
CA PRO A 46 15.35 7.86 -24.92
C PRO A 46 14.02 7.15 -25.16
N HIS A 47 14.00 6.15 -26.06
CA HIS A 47 12.79 5.36 -26.35
C HIS A 47 12.40 4.44 -25.17
N ILE A 48 13.36 3.97 -24.38
CA ILE A 48 13.09 3.18 -23.17
C ILE A 48 12.54 4.09 -22.09
N ALA A 49 13.14 5.26 -21.89
CA ALA A 49 12.62 6.27 -20.95
C ALA A 49 11.16 6.62 -21.26
N ALA A 50 10.87 6.93 -22.53
CA ALA A 50 9.51 7.24 -22.98
C ALA A 50 8.53 6.07 -22.82
N LEU A 51 8.98 4.82 -23.03
CA LEU A 51 8.14 3.64 -22.81
C LEU A 51 7.77 3.50 -21.33
N LEU A 52 8.75 3.57 -20.43
CA LEU A 52 8.52 3.44 -18.98
C LEU A 52 7.58 4.54 -18.47
N GLU A 53 7.79 5.78 -18.91
CA GLU A 53 6.94 6.92 -18.54
C GLU A 53 5.49 6.76 -19.03
N ASN A 54 5.29 6.22 -20.24
CA ASN A 54 3.94 5.97 -20.75
C ASN A 54 3.20 4.89 -19.95
N VAL A 55 3.89 3.80 -19.58
CA VAL A 55 3.31 2.73 -18.76
C VAL A 55 2.97 3.23 -17.37
N GLU A 56 3.87 4.01 -16.74
CA GLU A 56 3.60 4.69 -15.47
C GLU A 56 2.36 5.59 -15.56
N ARG A 57 2.28 6.42 -16.61
CA ARG A 57 1.16 7.34 -16.83
C ARG A 57 -0.17 6.62 -17.02
N MET A 58 -0.17 5.48 -17.71
CA MET A 58 -1.38 4.65 -17.86
C MET A 58 -1.85 4.09 -16.51
N ALA A 59 -0.91 3.62 -15.69
CA ALA A 59 -1.23 3.11 -14.35
C ALA A 59 -1.77 4.21 -13.44
N ALA A 60 -1.15 5.39 -13.45
CA ALA A 60 -1.62 6.55 -12.70
C ALA A 60 -3.03 6.98 -13.11
N ARG A 61 -3.31 7.02 -14.42
CA ARG A 61 -4.67 7.33 -14.92
C ARG A 61 -5.70 6.32 -14.44
N GLN A 62 -5.37 5.02 -14.50
CA GLN A 62 -6.27 3.98 -14.04
C GLN A 62 -6.53 4.09 -12.52
N PHE A 63 -5.49 4.34 -11.74
CA PHE A 63 -5.58 4.52 -10.29
C PHE A 63 -6.44 5.72 -9.91
N PHE A 64 -6.18 6.90 -10.48
CA PHE A 64 -6.97 8.09 -10.14
C PHE A 64 -8.38 8.09 -10.74
N ALA A 65 -8.68 7.17 -11.66
CA ALA A 65 -10.03 6.95 -12.18
C ALA A 65 -10.80 5.86 -11.42
N SER A 66 -10.13 5.05 -10.58
CA SER A 66 -10.80 4.02 -9.78
C SER A 66 -11.41 4.55 -8.48
N ALA A 67 -11.09 5.79 -8.11
CA ALA A 67 -11.63 6.47 -6.93
C ALA A 67 -12.45 7.71 -7.29
N ASP A 68 -13.60 7.85 -6.63
CA ASP A 68 -14.31 9.12 -6.57
C ASP A 68 -13.60 10.07 -5.61
N ARG A 69 -13.22 11.25 -6.10
CA ARG A 69 -12.41 12.25 -5.36
C ARG A 69 -13.16 12.90 -4.22
N ASP A 70 -14.49 12.90 -4.29
CA ASP A 70 -15.35 13.50 -3.27
C ASP A 70 -15.82 12.46 -2.25
N ASN A 71 -15.32 11.22 -2.34
CA ASN A 71 -15.70 10.11 -1.47
C ASN A 71 -14.47 9.47 -0.80
N ALA A 72 -14.29 9.79 0.49
CA ALA A 72 -13.17 9.27 1.30
C ALA A 72 -13.11 7.74 1.31
N GLU A 73 -14.25 7.05 1.39
CA GLU A 73 -14.30 5.58 1.39
C GLU A 73 -13.81 4.99 0.06
N SER A 74 -14.15 5.65 -1.05
CA SER A 74 -13.66 5.26 -2.38
C SER A 74 -12.14 5.42 -2.50
N ILE A 75 -11.60 6.51 -1.94
CA ILE A 75 -10.16 6.80 -1.90
C ILE A 75 -9.41 5.78 -1.01
N ILE A 76 -9.95 5.47 0.17
CA ILE A 76 -9.40 4.48 1.09
C ILE A 76 -9.35 3.10 0.43
N ARG A 77 -10.43 2.71 -0.24
CA ARG A 77 -10.50 1.44 -0.97
C ARG A 77 -9.45 1.36 -2.08
N ALA A 78 -9.33 2.40 -2.90
CA ALA A 78 -8.32 2.43 -3.97
C ALA A 78 -6.89 2.38 -3.43
N ALA A 79 -6.62 3.01 -2.28
CA ALA A 79 -5.30 2.94 -1.63
C ALA A 79 -4.96 1.54 -1.11
N HIS A 80 -5.95 0.76 -0.67
CA HIS A 80 -5.75 -0.60 -0.18
C HIS A 80 -5.88 -1.68 -1.26
N ASP A 81 -6.37 -1.36 -2.46
CA ASP A 81 -6.47 -2.31 -3.57
C ASP A 81 -5.10 -2.75 -4.09
N GLU A 82 -4.77 -4.03 -3.89
CA GLU A 82 -3.52 -4.65 -4.32
C GLU A 82 -3.35 -4.77 -5.84
N ALA A 83 -4.42 -4.62 -6.61
CA ALA A 83 -4.31 -4.53 -8.07
C ALA A 83 -3.58 -3.25 -8.53
N HIS A 84 -3.52 -2.23 -7.68
CA HIS A 84 -2.82 -0.99 -7.96
C HIS A 84 -1.35 -1.02 -7.49
N PRO A 85 -0.44 -0.35 -8.21
CA PRO A 85 0.98 -0.42 -7.90
C PRO A 85 1.33 0.35 -6.63
N MET A 86 2.28 -0.19 -5.86
CA MET A 86 2.63 0.36 -4.55
C MET A 86 3.17 1.79 -4.61
N PHE A 87 3.83 2.21 -5.70
CA PHE A 87 4.30 3.60 -5.81
C PHE A 87 3.16 4.64 -5.85
N LEU A 88 1.94 4.24 -6.24
CA LEU A 88 0.75 5.10 -6.20
C LEU A 88 0.02 5.02 -4.86
N ARG A 89 -0.02 3.83 -4.26
CA ARG A 89 -0.70 3.56 -2.99
C ARG A 89 0.07 4.06 -1.78
N ALA A 90 1.40 3.89 -1.76
CA ALA A 90 2.24 4.14 -0.60
C ALA A 90 2.16 5.58 -0.06
N PRO A 91 2.14 6.65 -0.89
CA PRO A 91 1.93 8.01 -0.39
C PRO A 91 0.60 8.15 0.37
N MET A 92 -0.49 7.59 -0.16
CA MET A 92 -1.81 7.69 0.46
C MET A 92 -1.88 6.90 1.76
N LEU A 93 -1.35 5.68 1.77
CA LEU A 93 -1.26 4.86 2.99
C LEU A 93 -0.40 5.55 4.06
N LYS A 94 0.64 6.30 3.67
CA LYS A 94 1.44 7.10 4.61
C LYS A 94 0.61 8.22 5.23
N GLU A 95 -0.11 9.01 4.42
CA GLU A 95 -0.97 10.08 4.93
C GLU A 95 -2.08 9.53 5.84
N MET A 96 -2.69 8.39 5.49
CA MET A 96 -3.69 7.74 6.34
C MET A 96 -3.10 7.31 7.68
N ARG A 97 -1.91 6.70 7.70
CA ARG A 97 -1.22 6.34 8.95
C ARG A 97 -0.93 7.58 9.79
N GLN A 98 -0.50 8.68 9.19
CA GLN A 98 -0.26 9.92 9.91
C GLN A 98 -1.57 10.49 10.49
N GLY A 99 -2.64 10.52 9.71
CA GLY A 99 -3.96 10.94 10.19
C GLY A 99 -4.49 10.08 11.32
N MET A 100 -4.24 8.76 11.31
CA MET A 100 -4.58 7.88 12.43
C MET A 100 -3.82 8.27 13.71
N VAL A 101 -2.53 8.57 13.62
CA VAL A 101 -1.74 9.01 14.78
C VAL A 101 -2.23 10.36 15.32
N GLU A 102 -2.62 11.28 14.45
CA GLU A 102 -3.11 12.61 14.84
C GLU A 102 -4.52 12.56 15.45
N CYS A 103 -5.43 11.78 14.86
CA CYS A 103 -6.83 11.72 15.28
C CYS A 103 -7.08 10.70 16.41
N LEU A 104 -6.23 9.66 16.53
CA LEU A 104 -6.35 8.59 17.51
C LEU A 104 -5.01 8.37 18.26
N PRO A 105 -4.49 9.37 18.99
CA PRO A 105 -3.13 9.36 19.54
C PRO A 105 -2.87 8.27 20.60
N GLY A 106 -3.93 7.65 21.14
CA GLY A 106 -3.83 6.54 22.09
C GLY A 106 -3.95 5.15 21.45
N LEU A 107 -4.25 5.07 20.15
CA LEU A 107 -4.43 3.79 19.47
C LEU A 107 -3.08 3.24 19.00
N THR A 108 -2.50 2.35 19.79
CA THR A 108 -1.25 1.65 19.44
C THR A 108 -1.53 0.21 19.01
N PRO A 109 -0.79 -0.33 18.03
CA PRO A 109 -0.87 -1.74 17.71
C PRO A 109 -0.53 -2.60 18.94
N SER A 110 -1.33 -3.62 19.20
CA SER A 110 -1.10 -4.59 20.26
C SER A 110 -0.08 -5.66 19.85
N GLY A 111 0.18 -5.80 18.55
CA GLY A 111 1.11 -6.76 17.98
C GLY A 111 1.25 -6.59 16.47
N VAL A 112 1.93 -7.53 15.83
CA VAL A 112 1.97 -7.68 14.37
C VAL A 112 1.55 -9.09 13.96
N ASN A 113 0.96 -9.24 12.78
CA ASN A 113 0.68 -10.55 12.19
C ASN A 113 1.93 -11.13 11.49
N ASP A 114 1.81 -12.31 10.87
CA ASP A 114 2.91 -12.97 10.13
C ASP A 114 3.41 -12.16 8.92
N ALA A 115 2.61 -11.24 8.40
CA ALA A 115 2.99 -10.31 7.33
C ALA A 115 3.67 -9.03 7.86
N GLY A 116 3.81 -8.89 9.18
CA GLY A 116 4.36 -7.69 9.81
C GLY A 116 3.37 -6.51 9.90
N GLU A 117 2.09 -6.75 9.64
CA GLU A 117 1.05 -5.72 9.69
C GLU A 117 0.56 -5.51 11.12
N PRO A 118 0.27 -4.25 11.52
CA PRO A 118 -0.17 -3.96 12.87
C PRO A 118 -1.54 -4.56 13.17
N VAL A 119 -1.65 -5.25 14.31
CA VAL A 119 -2.90 -5.80 14.86
C VAL A 119 -3.28 -5.01 16.10
N TYR A 120 -4.54 -4.61 16.19
CA TYR A 120 -5.08 -3.82 17.30
C TYR A 120 -6.12 -4.65 18.07
N ARG A 121 -6.16 -4.53 19.39
CA ARG A 121 -7.24 -5.09 20.20
C ARG A 121 -8.53 -4.32 19.93
N LEU A 122 -9.63 -5.06 19.84
CA LEU A 122 -10.96 -4.47 19.64
C LEU A 122 -11.30 -3.46 20.75
N ALA A 123 -10.99 -3.77 22.00
CA ALA A 123 -11.18 -2.87 23.14
C ALA A 123 -10.42 -1.53 22.99
N ASP A 124 -9.19 -1.56 22.44
CA ASP A 124 -8.39 -0.35 22.24
C ASP A 124 -8.97 0.51 21.12
N ILE A 125 -9.49 -0.12 20.05
CA ILE A 125 -10.22 0.56 18.97
C ILE A 125 -11.51 1.19 19.52
N ALA A 126 -12.29 0.44 20.30
CA ALA A 126 -13.53 0.90 20.91
C ALA A 126 -13.31 2.13 21.80
N ALA A 127 -12.30 2.05 22.67
CA ALA A 127 -11.91 3.16 23.53
C ALA A 127 -11.44 4.38 22.72
N ALA A 128 -10.65 4.19 21.65
CA ALA A 128 -10.16 5.28 20.82
C ALA A 128 -11.29 5.99 20.03
N LEU A 129 -12.35 5.26 19.69
CA LEU A 129 -13.50 5.77 18.93
C LEU A 129 -14.68 6.23 19.82
N ASP A 130 -14.56 6.11 21.14
CA ASP A 130 -15.61 6.42 22.13
C ASP A 130 -16.94 5.65 21.85
N VAL A 131 -16.81 4.36 21.52
CA VAL A 131 -17.93 3.43 21.27
C VAL A 131 -17.74 2.12 22.03
N SER A 132 -18.77 1.28 22.12
CA SER A 132 -18.65 -0.06 22.72
C SER A 132 -18.08 -1.09 21.74
N GLU A 133 -17.48 -2.16 22.27
CA GLU A 133 -17.05 -3.31 21.45
C GLU A 133 -18.24 -3.97 20.73
N GLU A 134 -19.40 -4.04 21.38
CA GLU A 134 -20.64 -4.55 20.79
C GLU A 134 -21.10 -3.72 19.59
N GLU A 135 -20.97 -2.39 19.65
CA GLU A 135 -21.31 -1.51 18.54
C GLU A 135 -20.36 -1.72 17.35
N LEU A 136 -19.06 -1.90 17.61
CA LEU A 136 -18.08 -2.21 16.57
C LEU A 136 -18.36 -3.56 15.92
N LEU A 137 -18.67 -4.60 16.71
CA LEU A 137 -19.02 -5.92 16.19
C LEU A 137 -20.29 -5.86 15.34
N ALA A 138 -21.34 -5.19 15.82
CA ALA A 138 -22.59 -5.04 15.07
C ALA A 138 -22.38 -4.30 13.74
N ARG A 139 -21.53 -3.27 13.71
CA ARG A 139 -21.14 -2.58 12.46
C ARG A 139 -20.37 -3.49 11.51
N ALA A 140 -19.38 -4.23 12.03
CA ALA A 140 -18.58 -5.15 11.23
C ALA A 140 -19.45 -6.28 10.64
N GLU A 141 -20.42 -6.78 11.40
CA GLU A 141 -21.43 -7.73 10.91
C GLU A 141 -22.31 -7.13 9.81
N ALA A 142 -22.82 -5.91 10.00
CA ALA A 142 -23.60 -5.21 9.00
C ALA A 142 -22.81 -4.94 7.70
N MET A 143 -21.49 -4.86 7.81
CA MET A 143 -20.55 -4.72 6.68
C MET A 143 -20.09 -6.06 6.08
N GLY A 144 -20.57 -7.20 6.60
CA GLY A 144 -20.22 -8.53 6.09
C GLY A 144 -18.80 -9.00 6.44
N MET A 145 -18.18 -8.44 7.48
CA MET A 145 -16.79 -8.76 7.89
C MET A 145 -16.70 -9.97 8.85
N GLN A 146 -17.76 -10.77 8.97
CA GLN A 146 -17.86 -11.89 9.92
C GLN A 146 -16.75 -12.94 9.75
N ASP A 147 -16.39 -13.26 8.50
CA ASP A 147 -15.33 -14.23 8.20
C ASP A 147 -13.94 -13.72 8.64
N GLN A 148 -13.73 -12.40 8.62
CA GLN A 148 -12.48 -11.77 9.03
C GLN A 148 -12.36 -11.68 10.56
N LEU A 149 -13.48 -11.48 11.27
CA LEU A 149 -13.52 -11.50 12.74
C LEU A 149 -13.27 -12.90 13.34
N SER A 150 -13.62 -13.95 12.58
CA SER A 150 -13.49 -15.35 13.00
C SER A 150 -12.08 -15.91 12.84
N THR A 151 -11.28 -15.27 11.97
CA THR A 151 -9.91 -15.69 11.68
C THR A 151 -9.00 -14.93 12.64
N THR A 152 -8.57 -15.56 13.74
CA THR A 152 -7.57 -14.95 14.62
C THR A 152 -6.20 -15.11 13.97
N PRO A 153 -5.60 -14.07 13.36
CA PRO A 153 -4.23 -14.18 12.90
C PRO A 153 -3.32 -14.48 14.09
N GLN A 154 -2.24 -15.22 13.86
CA GLN A 154 -1.22 -15.39 14.88
C GLN A 154 -0.62 -14.01 15.18
N VAL A 155 -0.80 -13.53 16.42
CA VAL A 155 -0.33 -12.21 16.83
C VAL A 155 1.01 -12.36 17.54
N HIS A 156 2.02 -11.70 17.00
CA HIS A 156 3.33 -11.53 17.63
C HIS A 156 3.29 -10.23 18.44
N PRO A 157 3.35 -10.29 19.79
CA PRO A 157 3.26 -9.11 20.62
C PRO A 157 4.44 -8.16 20.37
N LEU A 158 4.15 -6.86 20.33
CA LEU A 158 5.18 -5.83 20.34
C LEU A 158 5.64 -5.67 21.80
N HIS A 159 6.90 -6.02 22.08
CA HIS A 159 7.52 -5.92 23.41
C HIS A 159 7.84 -4.47 23.79
#